data_AF-A0AAW4Q8F2-F1
#
_entry.id   AF-A0AAW4Q8F2-F1
#
_cell.length_a   1.000
_cell.length_b   1.000
_cell.length_c   1.000
_cell.angle_alpha   90.00
_cell.angle_beta   90.00
_cell.angle_gamma   90.00
#
_symmetry.space_group_name_H-M   'P 1'
#
loop_
_entity.id
_entity.type
_entity.pdbx_description
1 polymer ?
#
loop_
_entity_poly.entity_id
_entity_poly.type
_entity_poly.pdbx_seq_one_letter_code
_entity_poly.pdbx_strand_id
1 'polypeptide(L)'
;MTAILTLLIALGLAPADARRDPCKAPGWAISSELATACDFDDARAVAEFNVPTSYTGSRTQAMFTASRFTDSPFAAEALGDVLLVSDRAVSVSKAPEYVKLMGPTGGWVDAGGTVHGAYDAWTMKLADTRISSQPAGTLVSLVKRKPARPFE
;
A
#
# COMPACT_ATOMS: atom_id res chain seq x y z
N MET A 1 2.10 0.59 23.51
CA MET A 1 3.58 0.61 23.38
C MET A 1 4.11 -0.69 23.97
N THR A 2 4.72 -1.56 23.16
CA THR A 2 5.22 -2.86 23.65
C THR A 2 6.57 -2.68 24.33
N ALA A 3 6.83 -3.44 25.42
CA ALA A 3 8.09 -3.38 26.16
C ALA A 3 9.32 -3.65 25.27
N ILE A 4 9.13 -4.45 24.21
CA ILE A 4 10.14 -4.77 23.21
C ILE A 4 10.61 -3.51 22.47
N LEU A 5 9.70 -2.67 21.96
CA LEU A 5 10.10 -1.48 21.20
C LEU A 5 10.87 -0.46 22.06
N THR A 6 10.49 -0.33 23.33
CA THR A 6 11.21 0.53 24.29
C THR A 6 12.65 0.05 24.51
N LEU A 7 12.85 -1.28 24.61
CA LEU A 7 14.17 -1.89 24.78
C LEU A 7 15.03 -1.71 23.52
N LEU A 8 14.48 -1.92 22.32
CA LEU A 8 15.22 -1.77 21.07
C LEU A 8 15.75 -0.35 20.87
N ILE A 9 14.96 0.64 21.27
CA ILE A 9 15.38 2.04 21.24
C ILE A 9 16.52 2.30 22.22
N ALA A 10 16.44 1.74 23.43
CA ALA A 10 17.51 1.88 24.43
C ALA A 10 18.83 1.23 23.96
N LEU A 11 18.75 0.16 23.15
CA LEU A 11 19.89 -0.54 22.56
C LEU A 11 20.39 0.07 21.25
N GLY A 12 19.78 1.16 20.75
CA GLY A 12 20.13 1.77 19.47
C GLY A 12 19.77 0.95 18.23
N LEU A 13 18.96 -0.09 18.38
CA LEU A 13 18.51 -0.99 17.31
C LEU A 13 17.21 -0.50 16.62
N ALA A 14 16.60 0.55 17.15
CA ALA A 14 15.48 1.26 16.54
C ALA A 14 15.59 2.77 16.82
N PRO A 15 15.13 3.64 15.90
CA PRO A 15 15.10 5.09 16.13
C PRO A 15 14.21 5.45 17.33
N ALA A 16 14.59 6.48 18.10
CA ALA A 16 13.79 6.94 19.24
C ALA A 16 12.36 7.37 18.85
N ASP A 17 12.21 7.92 17.64
CA ASP A 17 10.93 8.31 17.07
C ASP A 17 9.98 7.12 16.85
N ALA A 18 10.48 5.88 16.82
CA ALA A 18 9.65 4.70 16.65
C ALA A 18 8.61 4.54 17.78
N ARG A 19 8.81 5.20 18.93
CA ARG A 19 7.78 5.25 20.01
C ARG A 19 6.50 5.94 19.58
N ARG A 20 6.61 6.95 18.71
CA ARG A 20 5.48 7.76 18.24
C ARG A 20 4.99 7.28 16.88
N ASP A 21 5.91 6.80 16.06
CA ASP A 21 5.65 6.29 14.73
C ASP A 21 6.22 4.87 14.59
N PRO A 22 5.39 3.84 14.82
CA PRO A 22 5.82 2.44 14.71
C PRO A 22 6.41 2.07 13.34
N CYS A 23 6.12 2.82 12.27
CA CYS A 23 6.71 2.56 10.97
C CYS A 23 8.20 2.85 10.93
N LYS A 24 8.75 3.64 11.85
CA LYS A 24 10.21 3.83 11.95
C LYS A 24 10.94 2.63 12.57
N ALA A 25 10.22 1.66 13.13
CA ALA A 25 10.82 0.43 13.64
C ALA A 25 11.23 -0.51 12.49
N PRO A 26 12.27 -1.34 12.68
CA PRO A 26 12.60 -2.38 11.71
C PRO A 26 11.48 -3.43 11.61
N GLY A 27 11.31 -4.03 10.43
CA GLY A 27 10.19 -4.96 10.17
C GLY A 27 10.10 -6.15 11.13
N TRP A 28 11.23 -6.63 11.65
CA TRP A 28 11.27 -7.74 12.62
C TRP A 28 10.79 -7.36 14.03
N ALA A 29 10.65 -6.06 14.32
CA ALA A 29 10.24 -5.56 15.63
C ALA A 29 8.73 -5.23 15.72
N ILE A 30 8.00 -5.41 14.63
CA ILE A 30 6.57 -5.10 14.51
C ILE A 30 5.80 -6.27 13.90
N SER A 31 4.48 -6.24 13.96
CA SER A 31 3.65 -7.29 13.35
C SER A 31 3.74 -7.24 11.82
N SER A 32 3.44 -8.38 11.17
CA SER A 32 3.54 -8.48 9.71
C SER A 32 2.55 -7.56 8.99
N GLU A 33 1.38 -7.35 9.59
CA GLU A 33 0.30 -6.51 9.09
C GLU A 33 0.70 -5.03 9.17
N LEU A 34 1.29 -4.62 10.29
CA LEU A 34 1.79 -3.27 10.47
C LEU A 34 2.98 -3.00 9.55
N ALA A 35 3.92 -3.94 9.41
CA ALA A 35 5.03 -3.82 8.46
C ALA A 35 4.54 -3.62 7.02
N THR A 36 3.53 -4.40 6.59
CA THR A 36 2.91 -4.25 5.28
C THR A 36 2.23 -2.90 5.13
N ALA A 37 1.46 -2.45 6.12
CA ALA A 37 0.80 -1.13 6.06
C ALA A 37 1.81 0.02 5.96
N CYS A 38 2.91 -0.03 6.70
CA CYS A 38 3.98 0.95 6.62
C CYS A 38 4.67 0.96 5.25
N ASP A 39 4.97 -0.21 4.67
CA ASP A 39 5.55 -0.27 3.33
C ASP A 39 4.58 0.22 2.25
N PHE A 40 3.26 0.02 2.41
CA PHE A 40 2.25 0.63 1.53
C PHE A 40 2.22 2.15 1.62
N ASP A 41 2.38 2.72 2.82
CA ASP A 41 2.43 4.18 3.00
C ASP A 41 3.66 4.79 2.33
N ASP A 42 4.83 4.16 2.50
CA ASP A 42 6.08 4.55 1.84
C ASP A 42 5.94 4.46 0.31
N ALA A 43 5.44 3.33 -0.19
CA ALA A 43 5.22 3.10 -1.62
C ALA A 43 4.20 4.08 -2.21
N ARG A 44 3.14 4.41 -1.47
CA ARG A 44 2.15 5.43 -1.85
C ARG A 44 2.81 6.79 -1.99
N ALA A 45 3.61 7.21 -1.00
CA ALA A 45 4.32 8.48 -1.05
C ALA A 45 5.19 8.61 -2.32
N VAL A 46 5.88 7.52 -2.72
CA VAL A 46 6.63 7.50 -3.99
C VAL A 46 5.71 7.58 -5.21
N ALA A 47 4.63 6.80 -5.22
CA ALA A 47 3.67 6.75 -6.32
C ALA A 47 2.84 8.04 -6.48
N GLU A 48 2.69 8.87 -5.45
CA GLU A 48 2.03 10.17 -5.55
C GLU A 48 2.76 11.11 -6.53
N PHE A 49 4.09 11.00 -6.62
CA PHE A 49 4.93 11.85 -7.45
C PHE A 49 5.32 11.18 -8.77
N ASN A 50 5.63 9.88 -8.76
CA ASN A 50 6.18 9.16 -9.91
C ASN A 50 5.32 7.97 -10.32
N VAL A 51 4.75 8.01 -11.53
CA VAL A 51 3.97 6.89 -12.11
C VAL A 51 4.22 6.82 -13.63
N PRO A 52 4.63 5.66 -14.18
CA PRO A 52 4.78 4.36 -13.51
C PRO A 52 5.99 4.31 -12.55
N THR A 53 5.90 3.50 -11.50
CA THR A 53 7.02 3.28 -10.58
C THR A 53 6.95 1.88 -9.95
N SER A 54 8.11 1.40 -9.49
CA SER A 54 8.23 0.26 -8.61
C SER A 54 8.94 0.65 -7.33
N TYR A 55 8.56 0.03 -6.22
CA TYR A 55 9.16 0.25 -4.91
C TYR A 55 9.29 -1.10 -4.20
N THR A 56 10.42 -1.33 -3.53
CA THR A 56 10.60 -2.51 -2.68
C THR A 56 10.50 -2.09 -1.22
N GLY A 57 9.55 -2.70 -0.49
CA GLY A 57 9.29 -2.40 0.91
C GLY A 57 10.51 -2.65 1.79
N SER A 58 10.88 -1.67 2.61
CA SER A 58 12.04 -1.80 3.49
C SER A 58 11.83 -2.83 4.61
N ARG A 59 10.57 -3.09 5.00
CA ARG A 59 10.23 -3.95 6.15
C ARG A 59 9.85 -5.36 5.73
N THR A 60 9.09 -5.48 4.65
CA THR A 60 8.54 -6.75 4.17
C THR A 60 9.27 -7.30 2.96
N GLN A 61 10.09 -6.47 2.27
CA GLN A 61 10.73 -6.79 1.00
C GLN A 61 9.74 -7.12 -0.14
N ALA A 62 8.45 -6.84 0.06
CA ALA A 62 7.44 -6.97 -0.99
C ALA A 62 7.68 -5.92 -2.08
N MET A 63 7.44 -6.30 -3.33
CA MET A 63 7.49 -5.37 -4.45
C MET A 63 6.12 -4.73 -4.66
N PHE A 64 6.12 -3.42 -4.85
CA PHE A 64 4.94 -2.62 -5.13
C PHE A 64 5.09 -2.02 -6.52
N THR A 65 4.04 -2.13 -7.33
CA THR A 65 4.00 -1.55 -8.67
C THR A 65 2.83 -0.60 -8.74
N ALA A 66 3.10 0.65 -9.12
CA ALA A 66 2.07 1.66 -9.34
C ALA A 66 1.91 1.91 -10.83
N SER A 67 0.69 1.70 -11.34
CA SER A 67 0.36 1.93 -12.74
C SER A 67 -0.98 2.64 -12.89
N ARG A 68 -1.12 3.37 -13.99
CA ARG A 68 -2.35 4.11 -14.27
C ARG A 68 -3.48 3.13 -14.57
N PHE A 69 -4.69 3.44 -14.08
CA PHE A 69 -5.90 2.88 -14.64
C PHE A 69 -6.01 3.33 -16.12
N THR A 70 -6.68 2.57 -16.98
CA THR A 70 -7.17 2.93 -18.33
C THR A 70 -6.22 2.97 -19.56
N ASP A 71 -6.77 2.44 -20.68
CA ASP A 71 -6.38 2.58 -22.10
C ASP A 71 -7.02 3.78 -22.83
N SER A 72 -8.05 4.40 -22.25
CA SER A 72 -8.79 5.54 -22.81
C SER A 72 -8.16 6.88 -22.43
N PRO A 73 -7.92 7.79 -23.40
CA PRO A 73 -7.34 9.11 -23.15
C PRO A 73 -8.26 10.06 -22.35
N PHE A 74 -9.57 9.80 -22.27
CA PHE A 74 -10.54 10.74 -21.68
C PHE A 74 -10.93 10.45 -20.22
N ALA A 75 -10.66 9.25 -19.68
CA ALA A 75 -10.89 8.94 -18.27
C ALA A 75 -9.74 9.40 -17.36
N ALA A 76 -8.61 9.81 -17.95
CA ALA A 76 -7.44 10.33 -17.26
C ALA A 76 -7.61 11.76 -16.74
N GLU A 77 -8.60 12.52 -17.23
CA GLU A 77 -8.80 13.92 -16.81
C GLU A 77 -9.63 14.07 -15.52
N ALA A 78 -10.41 13.05 -15.13
CA ALA A 78 -11.27 13.10 -13.94
C ALA A 78 -10.68 12.37 -12.71
N LEU A 79 -9.77 11.41 -12.90
CA LEU A 79 -9.30 10.55 -11.81
C LEU A 79 -7.78 10.49 -11.80
N GLY A 80 -7.18 11.39 -11.03
CA GLY A 80 -5.78 11.30 -10.61
C GLY A 80 -5.47 10.11 -9.70
N ASP A 81 -6.28 9.04 -9.73
CA ASP A 81 -6.10 7.86 -8.90
C ASP A 81 -5.24 6.81 -9.64
N VAL A 82 -4.34 6.16 -8.91
CA VAL A 82 -3.41 5.13 -9.38
C VAL A 82 -3.57 3.91 -8.48
N LEU A 83 -3.55 2.69 -9.03
CA LEU A 83 -3.50 1.50 -8.20
C LEU A 83 -2.06 1.18 -7.90
N LEU A 84 -1.74 1.14 -6.61
CA LEU A 84 -0.53 0.54 -6.10
C LEU A 84 -0.84 -0.92 -5.78
N VAL A 85 -0.18 -1.85 -6.45
CA VAL A 85 -0.37 -3.30 -6.28
C VAL A 85 0.86 -3.90 -5.64
N SER A 86 0.68 -4.65 -4.55
CA SER A 86 1.76 -5.47 -3.99
C SER A 86 1.83 -6.82 -4.71
N ASP A 87 3.03 -7.36 -4.91
CA ASP A 87 3.26 -8.74 -5.35
C ASP A 87 2.87 -9.79 -4.30
N ARG A 88 2.53 -9.35 -3.08
CA ARG A 88 2.11 -10.19 -1.98
C ARG A 88 0.59 -10.40 -1.97
N ALA A 89 0.20 -11.66 -1.99
CA ALA A 89 -1.14 -12.09 -1.64
C ALA A 89 -1.21 -12.60 -0.20
N VAL A 90 -2.29 -12.26 0.50
CA VAL A 90 -2.63 -12.83 1.82
C VAL A 90 -3.86 -13.73 1.68
N SER A 91 -4.19 -14.52 2.71
CA SER A 91 -5.47 -15.22 2.69
C SER A 91 -6.62 -14.22 2.71
N VAL A 92 -7.66 -14.44 1.88
CA VAL A 92 -8.85 -13.59 1.79
C VAL A 92 -9.47 -13.29 3.16
N SER A 93 -9.51 -14.28 4.06
CA SER A 93 -10.01 -14.11 5.43
C SER A 93 -9.21 -13.13 6.29
N LYS A 94 -7.93 -12.89 5.98
CA LYS A 94 -7.05 -11.94 6.69
C LYS A 94 -6.96 -10.59 6.00
N ALA A 95 -7.34 -10.48 4.73
CA ALA A 95 -7.25 -9.24 3.98
C ALA A 95 -7.94 -8.04 4.68
N PRO A 96 -9.10 -8.20 5.37
CA PRO A 96 -9.70 -7.11 6.12
C PRO A 96 -8.80 -6.52 7.23
N GLU A 97 -7.98 -7.34 7.89
CA GLU A 97 -7.08 -6.88 8.96
C GLU A 97 -5.95 -6.00 8.41
N TYR A 98 -5.34 -6.43 7.29
CA TYR A 98 -4.29 -5.66 6.60
C TYR A 98 -4.85 -4.35 6.07
N VAL A 99 -5.97 -4.41 5.35
CA VAL A 99 -6.58 -3.26 4.70
C VAL A 99 -7.05 -2.21 5.72
N LYS A 100 -7.52 -2.64 6.90
CA LYS A 100 -7.86 -1.73 7.99
C LYS A 100 -6.67 -0.89 8.47
N LEU A 101 -5.47 -1.46 8.51
CA LEU A 101 -4.24 -0.76 8.90
C LEU A 101 -3.71 0.15 7.78
N MET A 102 -3.95 -0.19 6.52
CA MET A 102 -3.63 0.64 5.36
C MET A 102 -4.53 1.88 5.25
N GLY A 103 -5.66 1.90 5.96
CA GLY A 103 -6.59 3.03 6.00
C GLY A 103 -7.56 3.06 4.80
N PRO A 104 -8.27 4.19 4.58
CA PRO A 104 -9.40 4.25 3.65
C PRO A 104 -9.02 4.03 2.17
N THR A 105 -7.74 4.20 1.83
CA THR A 105 -7.25 3.97 0.47
C THR A 105 -6.83 2.53 0.23
N GLY A 106 -6.65 1.72 1.28
CA GLY A 106 -6.27 0.32 1.16
C GLY A 106 -7.41 -0.53 0.61
N GLY A 107 -7.06 -1.63 -0.04
CA GLY A 107 -8.00 -2.61 -0.56
C GLY A 107 -7.36 -3.96 -0.83
N TRP A 108 -8.18 -4.93 -1.24
CA TRP A 108 -7.76 -6.30 -1.53
C TRP A 108 -8.56 -6.90 -2.68
N VAL A 109 -8.00 -7.87 -3.39
CA VAL A 109 -8.61 -8.53 -4.55
C VAL A 109 -9.36 -9.80 -4.12
N ASP A 110 -10.62 -9.96 -4.51
CA ASP A 110 -11.38 -11.20 -4.27
C ASP A 110 -11.16 -12.29 -5.34
N ALA A 111 -11.80 -13.44 -5.14
CA ALA A 111 -11.73 -14.56 -6.08
C ALA A 111 -12.36 -14.25 -7.45
N GLY A 112 -13.22 -13.24 -7.55
CA GLY A 112 -13.82 -12.77 -8.79
C GLY A 112 -13.00 -11.69 -9.50
N GLY A 113 -11.82 -11.32 -8.98
CA GLY A 113 -11.00 -10.23 -9.52
C GLY A 113 -11.57 -8.84 -9.22
N THR A 114 -12.44 -8.72 -8.22
CA THR A 114 -12.96 -7.44 -7.72
C THR A 114 -12.07 -6.96 -6.58
N VAL A 115 -11.62 -5.73 -6.66
CA VAL A 115 -10.97 -5.00 -5.58
C VAL A 115 -12.03 -4.47 -4.63
N HIS A 116 -11.88 -4.76 -3.35
CA HIS A 116 -12.68 -4.23 -2.25
C HIS A 116 -11.82 -3.30 -1.40
N GLY A 117 -12.24 -2.05 -1.28
CA GLY A 117 -11.62 -1.06 -0.40
C GLY A 117 -11.85 -1.36 1.08
N ALA A 118 -11.14 -0.65 1.96
CA ALA A 118 -11.38 -0.71 3.39
C ALA A 118 -12.86 -0.40 3.72
N TYR A 119 -13.49 -1.28 4.49
CA TYR A 119 -14.91 -1.19 4.85
C TYR A 119 -15.86 -1.14 3.64
N ASP A 120 -15.44 -1.69 2.50
CA ASP A 120 -16.17 -1.65 1.22
C ASP A 120 -16.54 -0.22 0.78
N ALA A 121 -15.75 0.78 1.20
CA ALA A 121 -15.99 2.19 0.86
C ALA A 121 -15.86 2.48 -0.64
N TRP A 122 -15.19 1.58 -1.38
CA TRP A 122 -15.07 1.62 -2.83
C TRP A 122 -14.83 0.21 -3.36
N THR A 123 -15.21 -0.02 -4.62
CA THR A 123 -15.01 -1.29 -5.31
C THR A 123 -14.63 -1.06 -6.76
N MET A 124 -13.83 -1.95 -7.33
CA MET A 124 -13.43 -1.88 -8.74
C MET A 124 -13.18 -3.27 -9.30
N LYS A 125 -13.53 -3.54 -10.56
CA LYS A 125 -13.11 -4.79 -11.22
C LYS A 125 -11.76 -4.59 -11.88
N LEU A 126 -10.79 -5.48 -11.62
CA LEU A 126 -9.47 -5.39 -12.26
C LEU A 126 -9.55 -5.53 -13.79
N ALA A 127 -10.55 -6.26 -14.29
CA ALA A 127 -10.81 -6.41 -15.72
C ALA A 127 -11.08 -5.08 -16.44
N ASP A 128 -11.47 -4.03 -15.71
CA ASP A 128 -11.71 -2.69 -16.26
C ASP A 128 -10.42 -1.85 -16.29
N THR A 129 -9.27 -2.44 -15.98
CA THR A 129 -7.98 -1.78 -15.82
C THR A 129 -6.89 -2.44 -16.68
N ARG A 130 -5.76 -1.74 -16.88
CA ARG A 130 -4.56 -2.31 -17.52
C ARG A 130 -3.77 -3.27 -16.64
N ILE A 131 -4.21 -3.45 -15.39
CA ILE A 131 -3.53 -4.29 -14.42
C ILE A 131 -3.99 -5.72 -14.66
N SER A 132 -3.04 -6.59 -15.01
CA SER A 132 -3.30 -8.01 -15.25
C SER A 132 -4.00 -8.65 -14.05
N SER A 133 -4.73 -9.75 -14.29
CA SER A 133 -5.41 -10.49 -13.22
C SER A 133 -4.47 -10.79 -12.05
N GLN A 134 -4.85 -10.34 -10.86
CA GLN A 134 -4.13 -10.58 -9.62
C GLN A 134 -4.73 -11.78 -8.88
N PRO A 135 -3.94 -12.56 -8.13
CA PRO A 135 -4.48 -13.62 -7.30
C PRO A 135 -5.41 -13.06 -6.21
N ALA A 136 -6.36 -13.89 -5.77
CA ALA A 136 -7.23 -13.54 -4.65
C ALA A 136 -6.39 -13.28 -3.38
N GLY A 137 -6.73 -12.22 -2.67
CA GLY A 137 -6.03 -11.73 -1.49
C GLY A 137 -4.83 -10.84 -1.79
N THR A 138 -4.53 -10.52 -3.05
CA THR A 138 -3.56 -9.45 -3.36
C THR A 138 -3.99 -8.14 -2.70
N LEU A 139 -3.06 -7.53 -1.96
CA LEU A 139 -3.28 -6.23 -1.34
C LEU A 139 -2.98 -5.09 -2.32
N VAL A 140 -3.80 -4.06 -2.28
CA VAL A 140 -3.68 -2.88 -3.16
C VAL A 140 -3.97 -1.58 -2.40
N SER A 141 -3.59 -0.44 -2.95
CA SER A 141 -4.01 0.87 -2.45
C SER A 141 -4.33 1.81 -3.61
N LEU A 142 -5.36 2.63 -3.44
CA LEU A 142 -5.56 3.81 -4.28
C LEU A 142 -4.57 4.91 -3.90
N VAL A 143 -4.01 5.57 -4.90
CA VAL A 143 -3.05 6.66 -4.74
C VAL A 143 -3.53 7.86 -5.53
N LYS A 144 -3.77 8.98 -4.84
CA LYS A 144 -4.08 10.27 -5.47
C LYS A 144 -2.81 10.95 -5.93
N ARG A 145 -2.58 11.02 -7.24
CA ARG A 145 -1.46 11.76 -7.82
C ARG A 145 -1.56 13.24 -7.48
N LYS A 146 -0.45 13.79 -7.01
CA LYS A 146 -0.31 15.24 -6.90
C LYS A 146 0.01 15.80 -8.29
N PRO A 147 -0.50 16.99 -8.65
CA PRO A 147 -0.03 17.69 -9.84
C PRO A 147 1.50 17.78 -9.77
N ALA A 148 2.19 17.52 -10.87
CA ALA A 148 3.61 17.83 -10.95
C ALA A 148 3.75 19.33 -10.65
N ARG A 149 4.54 19.69 -9.62
CA ARG A 149 4.89 21.11 -9.44
C ARG A 149 5.59 21.55 -10.72
N PRO A 150 5.14 22.62 -11.40
CA PRO A 150 5.91 23.16 -12.50
C PRO A 150 7.17 23.76 -11.89
N PHE A 151 8.30 23.05 -12.03
CA PHE A 151 9.67 23.50 -11.79
C PHE A 151 9.95 24.20 -10.43
N GLU A 152 10.57 23.48 -9.50
CA GLU A 152 11.45 24.07 -8.47
C GLU A 152 12.88 23.59 -8.73
#